data_AF-A0A821THS4-F1
#
_entry.id   AF-A0A821THS4-F1
#
_cell.length_a   1.000
_cell.length_b   1.000
_cell.length_c   1.000
_cell.angle_alpha   90.00
_cell.angle_beta   90.00
_cell.angle_gamma   90.00
#
_symmetry.space_group_name_H-M   'P 1'
#
loop_
_entity.id
_entity.type
_entity.pdbx_description
1 polymer ?
#
loop_
_entity_poly.entity_id
_entity_poly.type
_entity_poly.pdbx_seq_one_letter_code
_entity_poly.pdbx_strand_id
1 'polypeptide(L)' 'MTFSTGGEPLFVAVGDFNKDTRLDIVVTNSNDNSVSVLLGYGNGYFQNQMTFSTGSLPESVAVGNFDNDTRLDIVVAN' A
#
# COMPACT_ATOMS: atom_id res chain seq x y z
N MET A 1 -12.88 -3.40 13.87
CA MET A 1 -13.06 -2.62 12.61
C MET A 1 -12.28 -3.33 11.52
N THR A 2 -12.81 -3.35 10.30
CA THR A 2 -12.19 -3.99 9.14
C THR A 2 -12.06 -2.98 8.02
N PHE A 3 -10.96 -3.03 7.27
CA PHE A 3 -10.73 -2.22 6.09
C PHE A 3 -10.58 -3.16 4.90
N SER A 4 -11.29 -2.85 3.81
CA SER A 4 -11.27 -3.70 2.63
C SER A 4 -9.99 -3.49 1.82
N THR A 5 -9.41 -4.58 1.36
CA THR A 5 -8.35 -4.65 0.35
C THR A 5 -8.89 -5.36 -0.90
N GLY A 6 -8.02 -5.76 -1.82
CA GLY A 6 -8.37 -6.73 -2.88
C GLY A 6 -8.31 -8.18 -2.41
N GLY A 7 -8.47 -9.09 -3.36
CA GLY A 7 -8.46 -10.54 -3.20
C GLY A 7 -7.09 -11.12 -2.87
N GLU A 8 -7.09 -12.10 -1.96
CA GLU A 8 -5.91 -12.85 -1.50
C GLU A 8 -4.72 -11.93 -1.11
N PRO A 9 -4.88 -11.11 -0.04
CA PRO A 9 -3.82 -10.23 0.40
C PRO A 9 -2.64 -11.04 0.97
N LEU A 10 -1.42 -10.80 0.47
CA LEU A 10 -0.23 -11.58 0.84
C LEU A 10 0.77 -10.83 1.72
N PHE A 11 0.98 -9.55 1.46
CA PHE A 11 2.02 -8.77 2.13
C PHE A 11 1.55 -7.35 2.42
N VAL A 12 2.13 -6.75 3.45
CA VAL A 12 1.81 -5.39 3.90
C VAL A 12 3.07 -4.61 4.21
N ALA A 13 3.08 -3.31 3.88
CA ALA A 13 4.06 -2.35 4.37
C ALA A 13 3.37 -1.07 4.84
N VAL A 14 4.13 -0.30 5.63
CA VAL A 14 3.67 0.92 6.30
C VAL A 14 4.63 2.06 5.96
N GLY A 15 4.07 3.24 5.72
CA GLY A 15 4.84 4.46 5.44
C GLY A 15 3.90 5.67 5.40
N ASP A 16 4.46 6.88 5.46
CA ASP A 16 3.71 8.11 5.16
C ASP A 16 3.78 8.35 3.64
N PHE A 17 2.78 7.88 2.91
CA PHE A 17 2.77 7.90 1.43
C PHE A 17 2.24 9.22 0.88
N ASN A 18 1.48 9.98 1.69
CA ASN A 18 0.87 11.23 1.27
C ASN A 18 1.49 12.49 1.93
N LYS A 19 2.47 12.32 2.83
CA LYS A 19 3.16 13.36 3.61
C LYS A 19 2.27 14.13 4.58
N ASP A 20 1.26 13.49 5.14
CA ASP A 20 0.40 14.11 6.13
C ASP A 20 0.84 13.86 7.58
N THR A 21 2.03 13.27 7.77
CA THR A 21 2.64 12.88 9.06
C THR A 21 1.93 11.73 9.77
N ARG A 22 1.07 10.99 9.07
CA ARG A 22 0.37 9.82 9.60
C ARG A 22 0.83 8.58 8.85
N LEU A 23 0.76 7.45 9.53
CA LEU A 23 1.11 6.18 8.90
C LEU A 23 -0.05 5.70 8.02
N ASP A 24 0.28 5.42 6.78
CA ASP A 24 -0.55 4.77 5.77
C ASP A 24 -0.16 3.30 5.61
N ILE A 25 -0.95 2.55 4.85
CA ILE A 25 -0.74 1.12 4.59
C ILE A 25 -0.78 0.85 3.09
N VAL A 26 0.12 -0.02 2.61
CA VAL A 26 0.00 -0.65 1.30
C VAL A 26 -0.06 -2.17 1.45
N VAL A 27 -0.94 -2.82 0.70
CA VAL A 27 -1.18 -4.27 0.71
C VAL A 27 -1.11 -4.82 -0.70
N THR A 28 -0.42 -5.94 -0.92
CA THR A 28 -0.48 -6.69 -2.20
C THR A 28 -1.70 -7.59 -2.22
N ASN A 29 -2.41 -7.62 -3.34
CA ASN A 29 -3.59 -8.46 -3.57
C ASN A 29 -3.27 -9.41 -4.73
N SER A 30 -2.83 -10.62 -4.39
CA SER A 30 -2.24 -11.55 -5.37
C SER A 30 -3.25 -12.01 -6.42
N ASN A 31 -4.47 -12.37 -6.01
CA ASN A 31 -5.53 -12.81 -6.91
C ASN A 31 -6.02 -11.70 -7.85
N ASP A 32 -5.93 -10.44 -7.42
CA ASP A 32 -6.47 -9.30 -8.17
C ASP A 32 -5.40 -8.59 -9.02
N ASN A 33 -4.13 -9.02 -8.95
CA ASN A 33 -3.00 -8.36 -9.62
C ASN A 33 -2.96 -6.85 -9.34
N SER A 34 -3.07 -6.51 -8.06
CA SER A 34 -3.09 -5.11 -7.62
C SER A 34 -2.43 -4.91 -6.26
N VAL A 35 -2.19 -3.65 -5.91
CA VAL A 35 -2.01 -3.21 -4.53
C VAL A 35 -3.16 -2.32 -4.07
N SER A 36 -3.49 -2.40 -2.79
CA SER A 36 -4.37 -1.48 -2.08
C SER A 36 -3.53 -0.51 -1.26
N VAL A 37 -3.74 0.81 -1.42
CA VAL A 37 -3.17 1.85 -0.56
C VAL A 37 -4.28 2.45 0.30
N LEU A 38 -4.12 2.42 1.62
CA LEU A 38 -5.06 2.93 2.60
C LEU A 38 -4.42 4.07 3.39
N LEU A 39 -4.95 5.29 3.22
CA LEU A 39 -4.42 6.47 3.91
C LEU A 39 -4.94 6.55 5.35
N GLY A 40 -4.05 6.84 6.28
CA GLY A 40 -4.34 6.88 7.71
C GLY A 40 -4.96 8.20 8.17
N TYR A 41 -5.90 8.10 9.11
CA TYR A 41 -6.38 9.28 9.85
C TYR A 41 -5.54 9.58 11.11
N GLY A 42 -4.51 8.78 11.41
CA GLY A 42 -3.62 8.96 12.57
C GLY A 42 -4.21 8.51 13.91
N ASN A 43 -5.43 7.99 13.90
CA ASN A 43 -6.17 7.52 15.08
C ASN A 43 -6.55 6.02 14.99
N GLY A 44 -5.85 5.26 14.14
CA GLY A 44 -6.13 3.84 13.87
C GLY A 44 -7.25 3.59 12.86
N TYR A 45 -7.87 4.64 12.31
CA TYR A 45 -8.81 4.55 11.19
C TYR A 45 -8.09 4.84 9.87
N PHE A 46 -8.59 4.24 8.79
CA PHE A 46 -8.08 4.43 7.44
C PHE A 46 -9.20 4.82 6.47
N GLN A 47 -8.83 5.52 5.41
CA GLN A 47 -9.70 5.81 4.28
C GLN A 47 -10.04 4.53 3.50
N ASN A 48 -10.99 4.64 2.57
CA ASN A 48 -11.22 3.59 1.59
C ASN A 48 -9.94 3.36 0.77
N GLN A 49 -9.69 2.10 0.39
CA GLN A 49 -8.55 1.75 -0.44
C GLN A 49 -8.54 2.50 -1.77
N MET A 50 -7.36 2.94 -2.17
CA MET A 50 -7.02 3.22 -3.55
C MET A 50 -6.37 1.97 -4.14
N THR A 51 -6.77 1.58 -5.35
CA THR A 51 -6.26 0.36 -6.00
C THR A 51 -5.39 0.72 -7.18
N PHE A 52 -4.22 0.09 -7.26
CA PHE A 52 -3.29 0.25 -8.37
C PHE A 52 -2.97 -1.11 -8.97
N SER A 53 -3.05 -1.24 -10.30
CA SER A 53 -2.69 -2.46 -11.01
C SER A 53 -1.19 -2.74 -10.90
N THR A 54 -0.84 -4.02 -10.82
CA THR A 54 0.54 -4.51 -10.79
C THR A 54 0.78 -5.52 -11.93
N GLY A 55 1.90 -6.23 -11.88
CA GLY A 55 2.08 -7.48 -12.61
C GLY A 55 1.25 -8.61 -11.99
N SER A 56 1.46 -9.83 -12.50
CA SER A 56 0.74 -11.01 -12.05
C SER A 56 1.21 -11.51 -10.69
N LEU A 57 0.29 -11.90 -9.80
CA LEU A 57 0.62 -12.50 -8.50
C LEU A 57 1.58 -11.65 -7.65
N PRO A 58 1.27 -10.36 -7.36
CA PRO A 58 2.13 -9.54 -6.51
C PRO A 58 2.32 -10.18 -5.12
N GLU A 59 3.57 -10.47 -4.76
CA GLU A 59 3.90 -11.20 -3.52
C GLU A 59 4.40 -10.28 -2.41
N SER A 60 5.18 -9.26 -2.73
CA SER A 60 5.80 -8.40 -1.71
C SER A 60 5.98 -6.96 -2.18
N VAL A 61 6.20 -6.05 -1.23
CA VAL A 61 6.52 -4.65 -1.51
C VAL A 61 7.78 -4.21 -0.78
N ALA A 62 8.53 -3.31 -1.42
CA ALA A 62 9.56 -2.51 -0.78
C ALA A 62 9.12 -1.04 -0.76
N VAL A 63 9.37 -0.37 0.37
CA VAL A 63 9.08 1.05 0.57
C VAL A 63 10.38 1.78 0.84
N GLY A 64 10.59 2.89 0.16
CA GLY A 64 11.78 3.72 0.31
C GLY A 64 11.73 4.93 -0.60
N ASN A 65 12.64 5.86 -0.42
CA ASN A 65 12.86 6.92 -1.39
C ASN A 65 13.83 6.40 -2.45
N PHE A 66 13.31 6.00 -3.61
CA PHE A 66 14.06 5.37 -4.68
C PHE A 66 14.38 6.33 -5.82
N ASP A 67 13.67 7.47 -5.93
CA ASP A 67 13.90 8.49 -6.95
C ASP A 67 14.53 9.79 -6.42
N ASN A 68 14.86 9.83 -5.12
CA ASN A 68 15.41 10.98 -4.42
C ASN A 68 14.47 12.20 -4.42
N ASP A 69 13.15 11.98 -4.47
CA ASP A 69 12.16 13.00 -4.15
C ASP A 69 11.96 13.11 -2.63
N THR A 70 10.84 13.66 -2.17
CA THR A 70 10.58 13.82 -0.73
C THR A 70 9.49 12.87 -0.22
N ARG A 71 8.86 12.09 -1.09
CA ARG A 71 7.82 11.08 -0.82
C ARG A 71 8.45 9.69 -0.72
N LEU A 72 7.72 8.78 -0.11
CA LEU A 72 8.06 7.37 -0.17
C LEU A 72 7.52 6.78 -1.47
N ASP A 73 8.36 6.01 -2.14
CA ASP A 73 8.01 5.16 -3.27
C ASP A 73 7.62 3.77 -2.80
N ILE A 74 6.83 3.09 -3.63
CA ILE A 74 6.41 1.72 -3.45
C ILE A 74 6.84 0.93 -4.68
N VAL A 75 7.61 -0.14 -4.47
CA VAL A 75 8.00 -1.08 -5.52
C VAL A 75 7.39 -2.45 -5.19
N VAL A 76 6.80 -3.10 -6.20
CA VAL A 76 6.09 -4.37 -6.03
C VAL A 76 6.83 -5.49 -6.75
N ALA A 77 7.07 -6.61 -6.06
CA ALA A 77 7.56 -7.85 -6.65
C ALA A 77 6.38 -8.73 -7.07
N ASN A 78 6.47 -9.31 -8.27
CA ASN A 78 5.47 -10.15 -8.93
C ASN A 78 6.14 -11.45 -9.37
#